data_AF-A2FNF7-F1
#
_entry.id   AF-A2FNF7-F1
#
_cell.length_a   1.000
_cell.length_b   1.000
_cell.length_c   1.000
_cell.angle_alpha   90.00
_cell.angle_beta   90.00
_cell.angle_gamma   90.00
#
_symmetry.space_group_name_H-M   'P 1'
#
loop_
_entity.id
_entity.type
_entity.pdbx_description
1 polymer ?
#
loop_
_entity_poly.entity_id
_entity_poly.type
_entity_poly.pdbx_seq_one_letter_code
_entity_poly.pdbx_strand_id
1 'polypeptide(L)'
;MTDAPSPEGYTINRDMKGQRYSISRSDRFRKNSKKTPDFEVDQIFESDLYPYYRDGLTLLELCCYHGAVSCFKYLYQELKSQITNVCLELSFLGRNPDIMSECLKLKKPNQRCLTFAIISHNIDFVTFLLNENIYLRVDLFELAFYHNIPAFFAYLDMTQNFNHCFVYSSLFFMPDLVEYLISLGADINAKNSDGETTLHNSCNYVSKQMFDILISNHADITVTNKNGDSVFHRAAWNNRVDIMKYLVSQGINVNIRNKIGNTTLHKCAEASLKSVDAAKFLLSIGAEIDTKNKEDKTPFHFVSLLNHKEFAEFLLLNGAEIEARDKDGNSALHLAVYRNSIETVEYLISAGANINLKNRKGEFPIHIAAQSKLLQMTELLVTKGANIKQLDKQGLSVLHIAANKGSIELCKYFISLGFDINAKDLNGKTPIHYATHSYAAENLMEYLLSEGADVNSPDNDNQTPLHYSAQMNSSGVAQLLLQY
;
A
#
# COMPACT_ATOMS: atom_id res chain seq x y z
N MET A 1 0.95 14.66 39.36
CA MET A 1 -0.51 14.40 39.34
C MET A 1 -1.15 15.31 38.30
N THR A 2 -1.30 14.78 37.10
CA THR A 2 -2.46 14.86 36.20
C THR A 2 -2.01 14.11 34.96
N ASP A 3 -2.52 12.88 34.86
CA ASP A 3 -2.21 11.92 33.81
C ASP A 3 -2.67 12.47 32.44
N ALA A 4 -1.73 12.65 31.52
CA ALA A 4 -2.04 12.90 30.12
C ALA A 4 -2.44 11.58 29.46
N PRO A 5 -3.59 11.51 28.77
CA PRO A 5 -4.08 10.26 28.20
C PRO A 5 -3.20 9.80 27.03
N SER A 6 -2.91 8.50 27.00
CA SER A 6 -2.23 7.80 25.91
C SER A 6 -2.98 7.97 24.58
N PRO A 7 -2.34 8.41 23.48
CA PRO A 7 -2.97 8.43 22.17
C PRO A 7 -2.94 7.02 21.56
N GLU A 8 -3.90 6.17 21.95
CA GLU A 8 -4.28 5.03 21.14
C GLU A 8 -5.02 5.54 19.89
N GLY A 9 -4.44 5.34 18.70
CA GLY A 9 -5.18 5.46 17.44
C GLY A 9 -4.60 6.40 16.38
N TYR A 10 -3.34 6.21 15.98
CA TYR A 10 -2.82 6.82 14.74
C TYR A 10 -2.09 5.79 13.87
N THR A 11 -2.85 5.11 13.00
CA THR A 11 -2.31 4.36 11.88
C THR A 11 -2.25 5.27 10.64
N ILE A 12 -1.08 5.88 10.42
CA ILE A 12 -0.71 6.40 9.10
C ILE A 12 -0.19 5.19 8.32
N ASN A 13 -1.01 4.67 7.41
CA ASN A 13 -0.67 3.55 6.55
C ASN A 13 0.45 3.96 5.56
N ARG A 14 1.69 3.59 5.91
CA ARG A 14 2.67 3.09 4.95
C ARG A 14 2.93 1.64 5.34
N ASP A 15 2.72 0.72 4.40
CA ASP A 15 2.88 -0.72 4.58
C ASP A 15 4.19 -1.09 5.30
N MET A 16 4.09 -1.34 6.60
CA MET A 16 4.84 -2.39 7.26
C MET A 16 3.81 -3.33 7.88
N LYS A 17 3.44 -4.37 7.14
CA LYS A 17 2.67 -5.49 7.65
C LYS A 17 3.48 -6.20 8.74
N GLY A 18 3.36 -5.74 9.98
CA GLY A 18 3.64 -6.55 11.15
C GLY A 18 2.49 -7.53 11.33
N GLN A 19 2.59 -8.71 10.71
CA GLN A 19 1.68 -9.82 11.01
C GLN A 19 1.87 -10.22 12.48
N ARG A 20 0.84 -9.97 13.30
CA ARG A 20 0.74 -10.56 14.64
C ARG A 20 0.56 -12.08 14.49
N TYR A 21 1.64 -12.84 14.63
CA TYR A 21 1.55 -14.25 14.98
C TYR A 21 1.85 -14.42 16.47
N SER A 22 0.85 -14.84 17.22
CA SER A 22 1.02 -15.36 18.57
C SER A 22 1.78 -16.69 18.48
N ILE A 23 3.10 -16.66 18.66
CA ILE A 23 3.94 -17.84 18.72
C ILE A 23 4.48 -17.99 20.15
N SER A 24 4.31 -19.20 20.68
CA SER A 24 4.71 -19.60 22.02
C SER A 24 6.19 -19.30 22.31
N ARG A 25 6.55 -19.11 23.59
CA ARG A 25 7.90 -18.72 24.04
C ARG A 25 9.04 -19.66 23.61
N SER A 26 8.74 -20.83 23.04
CA SER A 26 9.72 -21.87 22.70
C SER A 26 10.18 -21.91 21.23
N ASP A 27 9.50 -21.24 20.29
CA ASP A 27 9.78 -21.41 18.84
C ASP A 27 10.62 -20.27 18.20
N ARG A 28 11.21 -19.36 19.00
CA ARG A 28 11.89 -18.14 18.48
C ARG A 28 13.33 -18.32 18.00
N PHE A 29 13.87 -19.52 18.02
CA PHE A 29 15.20 -19.82 17.50
C PHE A 29 15.13 -21.09 16.66
N ARG A 30 15.13 -20.97 15.33
CA ARG A 30 15.26 -22.13 14.44
C ARG A 30 16.65 -22.74 14.62
N LYS A 31 16.76 -23.80 15.42
CA LYS A 31 17.96 -24.63 15.52
C LYS A 31 18.02 -25.57 14.31
N ASN A 32 18.99 -25.39 13.42
CA ASN A 32 19.47 -26.47 12.58
C ASN A 32 20.35 -27.42 13.40
N SER A 33 20.17 -28.72 13.16
CA SER A 33 20.52 -29.82 14.05
C SER A 33 22.00 -30.24 14.04
N LYS A 34 22.44 -30.68 15.23
CA LYS A 34 23.49 -31.69 15.51
C LYS A 34 24.92 -31.41 15.00
N LYS A 35 25.68 -30.71 15.84
CA LYS A 35 27.07 -31.00 16.27
C LYS A 35 27.32 -30.15 17.54
N THR A 36 28.31 -30.50 18.35
CA THR A 36 28.75 -29.72 19.53
C THR A 36 28.84 -28.23 19.19
N PRO A 37 28.37 -27.30 20.04
CA PRO A 37 28.18 -25.91 19.67
C PRO A 37 29.52 -25.19 19.72
N ASP A 38 30.33 -25.33 18.67
CA ASP A 38 31.36 -24.33 18.41
C ASP A 38 30.62 -23.03 18.10
N PHE A 39 30.79 -22.04 18.98
CA PHE A 39 30.20 -20.73 18.83
C PHE A 39 30.72 -20.11 17.52
N GLU A 40 29.86 -20.02 16.52
CA GLU A 40 30.17 -19.36 15.25
C GLU A 40 30.06 -17.85 15.47
N VAL A 41 31.20 -17.18 15.46
CA VAL A 41 31.33 -15.74 15.78
C VAL A 41 30.46 -14.87 14.86
N ASP A 42 30.31 -15.29 13.60
CA ASP A 42 29.55 -14.60 12.57
C ASP A 42 28.15 -15.20 12.37
N GLN A 43 27.63 -15.91 13.39
CA GLN A 43 26.26 -16.41 13.37
C GLN A 43 25.27 -15.28 13.13
N ILE A 44 24.36 -15.51 12.17
CA ILE A 44 23.29 -14.60 11.79
C ILE A 44 22.03 -14.89 12.60
N PHE A 45 21.44 -13.85 13.17
CA PHE A 45 20.21 -13.87 13.94
C PHE A 45 19.09 -13.15 13.18
N GLU A 46 17.99 -13.87 12.97
CA GLU A 46 16.74 -13.31 12.43
C GLU A 46 15.68 -13.30 13.53
N SER A 47 15.15 -12.13 13.86
CA SER A 47 14.12 -11.97 14.89
C SER A 47 13.34 -10.67 14.67
N ASP A 48 12.02 -10.75 14.87
CA ASP A 48 11.11 -9.60 14.84
C ASP A 48 11.31 -8.64 16.02
N LEU A 49 12.18 -8.98 16.98
CA LEU A 49 12.53 -8.11 18.12
C LEU A 49 13.57 -7.04 17.77
N TYR A 50 14.20 -7.14 16.60
CA TYR A 50 15.28 -6.25 16.17
C TYR A 50 14.90 -5.48 14.91
N PRO A 51 15.56 -4.35 14.61
CA PRO A 51 15.39 -3.66 13.34
C PRO A 51 15.63 -4.63 12.17
N TYR A 52 14.76 -4.60 11.17
CA TYR A 52 14.84 -5.52 10.04
C TYR A 52 16.07 -5.23 9.15
N TYR A 53 16.82 -6.29 8.88
CA TYR A 53 17.86 -6.37 7.86
C TYR A 53 17.66 -7.65 7.07
N ARG A 54 17.82 -7.57 5.74
CA ARG A 54 17.55 -8.70 4.82
C ARG A 54 18.37 -9.93 5.18
N ASP A 55 19.62 -9.71 5.57
CA ASP A 55 20.61 -10.77 5.82
C ASP A 55 20.70 -11.12 7.31
N GLY A 56 19.72 -10.72 8.13
CA GLY A 56 19.76 -10.85 9.58
C GLY A 56 20.83 -9.96 10.25
N LEU A 57 21.12 -10.22 11.52
CA LEU A 57 22.09 -9.48 12.32
C LEU A 57 23.15 -10.41 12.91
N THR A 58 24.42 -10.01 12.89
CA THR A 58 25.51 -10.70 13.59
C THR A 58 25.48 -10.42 15.09
N LEU A 59 26.18 -11.22 15.89
CA LEU A 59 26.30 -10.94 17.33
C LEU A 59 26.98 -9.59 17.61
N LEU A 60 27.96 -9.19 16.80
CA LEU A 60 28.63 -7.90 16.93
C LEU A 60 27.65 -6.73 16.72
N GLU A 61 26.77 -6.83 15.71
CA GLU A 61 25.71 -5.85 15.44
C GLU A 61 24.66 -5.80 16.56
N LEU A 62 24.29 -6.96 17.12
CA LEU A 62 23.42 -7.02 18.31
C LEU A 62 24.08 -6.37 19.53
N CYS A 63 25.40 -6.51 19.71
CA CYS A 63 26.12 -5.79 20.76
C CYS A 63 26.02 -4.27 20.57
N CYS A 64 26.04 -3.78 19.32
CA CYS A 64 25.85 -2.36 19.01
C CYS A 64 24.44 -1.89 19.37
N TYR A 65 23.42 -2.66 19.00
CA TYR A 65 22.02 -2.37 19.32
C TYR A 65 21.76 -2.34 20.83
N HIS A 66 22.33 -3.28 21.59
CA HIS A 66 22.15 -3.37 23.03
C HIS A 66 23.10 -2.47 23.84
N GLY A 67 24.08 -1.82 23.21
CA GLY A 67 25.10 -1.04 23.91
C GLY A 67 26.06 -1.89 24.76
N ALA A 68 26.28 -3.16 24.39
CA ALA A 68 27.09 -4.12 25.15
C ALA A 68 28.59 -3.94 24.89
N VAL A 69 29.19 -2.88 25.44
CA VAL A 69 30.58 -2.46 25.16
C VAL A 69 31.61 -3.56 25.38
N SER A 70 31.53 -4.29 26.50
CA SER A 70 32.49 -5.35 26.82
C SER A 70 32.44 -6.51 25.82
N CYS A 71 31.23 -6.91 25.43
CA CYS A 71 31.03 -7.95 24.41
C CYS A 71 31.51 -7.48 23.04
N PHE A 72 31.17 -6.24 22.67
CA PHE A 72 31.63 -5.63 21.42
C PHE A 72 33.17 -5.62 21.34
N LYS A 73 33.86 -5.17 22.39
CA LYS A 73 35.33 -5.15 22.46
C LYS A 73 35.91 -6.55 22.35
N TYR A 74 35.35 -7.54 23.05
CA TYR A 74 35.82 -8.92 22.96
C TYR A 74 35.68 -9.49 21.55
N LEU A 75 34.51 -9.36 20.94
CA LEU A 75 34.25 -9.86 19.58
C LEU A 75 35.15 -9.17 18.54
N TYR A 76 35.30 -7.85 18.63
CA TYR A 76 36.12 -7.09 17.69
C TYR A 76 37.63 -7.28 17.90
N GLN A 77 38.12 -7.24 19.14
CA GLN A 77 39.55 -7.22 19.44
C GLN A 77 40.15 -8.62 19.52
N GLU A 78 39.45 -9.56 20.16
CA GLU A 78 39.94 -10.93 20.37
C GLU A 78 39.52 -11.84 19.23
N LEU A 79 38.23 -11.82 18.86
CA LEU A 79 37.68 -12.71 17.82
C LEU A 79 37.76 -12.11 16.40
N LYS A 80 38.29 -10.89 16.25
CA LYS A 80 38.51 -10.20 14.97
C LYS A 80 37.24 -10.08 14.09
N SER A 81 36.06 -10.02 14.69
CA SER A 81 34.81 -9.76 13.98
C SER A 81 34.88 -8.45 13.20
N GLN A 82 34.34 -8.44 11.98
CA GLN A 82 34.39 -7.25 11.12
C GLN A 82 33.34 -6.22 11.54
N ILE A 83 33.78 -4.97 11.79
CA ILE A 83 32.84 -3.84 11.94
C ILE A 83 32.17 -3.56 10.59
N THR A 84 30.85 -3.66 10.55
CA THR A 84 30.01 -3.38 9.38
C THR A 84 29.42 -1.97 9.44
N ASN A 85 28.75 -1.53 8.36
CA ASN A 85 27.95 -0.29 8.42
C ASN A 85 26.77 -0.43 9.39
N VAL A 86 26.22 -1.63 9.53
CA VAL A 86 25.11 -1.94 10.44
C VAL A 86 25.56 -1.78 11.90
N CYS A 87 26.81 -2.13 12.24
CA CYS A 87 27.37 -1.82 13.56
C CYS A 87 27.30 -0.31 13.86
N LEU A 88 27.74 0.53 12.91
CA LEU A 88 27.69 1.98 13.09
C LEU A 88 26.25 2.48 13.20
N GLU A 89 25.36 2.05 12.32
CA GLU A 89 23.93 2.39 12.38
C GLU A 89 23.35 2.04 13.75
N LEU A 90 23.43 0.78 14.17
CA LEU A 90 22.84 0.32 15.43
C LEU A 90 23.49 0.95 16.67
N SER A 91 24.74 1.41 16.60
CA SER A 91 25.37 2.14 17.71
C SER A 91 24.66 3.46 18.04
N PHE A 92 24.10 4.14 17.02
CA PHE A 92 23.28 5.34 17.21
C PHE A 92 21.93 5.01 17.88
N LEU A 93 21.33 3.88 17.49
CA LEU A 93 20.07 3.42 18.07
C LEU A 93 20.25 2.92 19.51
N GLY A 94 21.34 2.20 19.78
CA GLY A 94 21.71 1.65 21.08
C GLY A 94 22.25 2.69 22.08
N ARG A 95 22.36 3.96 21.66
CA ARG A 95 22.74 5.11 22.50
C ARG A 95 24.10 4.96 23.20
N ASN A 96 25.06 4.28 22.57
CA ASN A 96 26.37 4.02 23.18
C ASN A 96 27.51 4.75 22.44
N PRO A 97 28.06 5.85 23.00
CA PRO A 97 29.09 6.63 22.33
C PRO A 97 30.43 5.90 22.21
N ASP A 98 30.75 4.96 23.12
CA ASP A 98 32.01 4.20 23.07
C ASP A 98 32.04 3.31 21.83
N ILE A 99 30.98 2.51 21.62
CA ILE A 99 30.84 1.64 20.44
C ILE A 99 30.79 2.47 19.16
N MET A 100 30.02 3.57 19.19
CA MET A 100 29.92 4.49 18.05
C MET A 100 31.29 5.04 17.67
N SER A 101 32.09 5.50 18.63
CA SER A 101 33.42 6.05 18.38
C SER A 101 34.38 5.03 17.74
N GLU A 102 34.31 3.77 18.15
CA GLU A 102 35.09 2.70 17.53
C GLU A 102 34.64 2.42 16.09
N CYS A 103 33.32 2.41 15.84
CA CYS A 103 32.77 2.21 14.51
C CYS A 103 33.13 3.36 13.56
N LEU A 104 33.11 4.61 14.03
CA LEU A 104 33.43 5.82 13.25
C LEU A 104 34.89 5.86 12.77
N LYS A 105 35.81 5.14 13.42
CA LYS A 105 37.21 5.02 12.94
C LYS A 105 37.32 4.31 11.59
N LEU A 106 36.35 3.43 11.28
CA LEU A 106 36.40 2.55 10.11
C LEU A 106 35.27 2.85 9.11
N LYS A 107 34.14 3.37 9.57
CA LYS A 107 32.92 3.58 8.78
C LYS A 107 32.50 5.04 8.80
N LYS A 108 31.87 5.47 7.71
CA LYS A 108 31.30 6.82 7.59
C LYS A 108 29.80 6.78 7.90
N PRO A 109 29.26 7.79 8.59
CA PRO A 109 27.82 7.92 8.79
C PRO A 109 27.05 7.94 7.47
N ASN A 110 25.85 7.35 7.49
CA ASN A 110 24.91 7.38 6.38
C ASN A 110 23.54 7.88 6.87
N GLN A 111 22.55 7.93 5.98
CA GLN A 111 21.21 8.42 6.32
C GLN A 111 20.55 7.61 7.43
N ARG A 112 20.81 6.29 7.50
CA ARG A 112 20.24 5.41 8.52
C ARG A 112 20.84 5.68 9.90
N CYS A 113 22.10 6.09 9.98
CA CYS A 113 22.69 6.61 11.22
C CYS A 113 21.91 7.82 11.76
N LEU A 114 21.57 8.77 10.89
CA LEU A 114 20.78 9.96 11.28
C LEU A 114 19.37 9.58 11.73
N THR A 115 18.66 8.75 10.97
CA THR A 115 17.34 8.25 11.36
C THR A 115 17.41 7.54 12.72
N PHE A 116 18.41 6.70 12.97
CA PHE A 116 18.57 6.01 14.25
C PHE A 116 18.95 6.93 15.41
N ALA A 117 19.72 8.00 15.17
CA ALA A 117 19.95 9.05 16.16
C ALA A 117 18.66 9.82 16.51
N ILE A 118 17.81 10.08 15.52
CA ILE A 118 16.49 10.70 15.73
C ILE A 118 15.60 9.78 16.57
N ILE A 119 15.49 8.50 16.20
CA ILE A 119 14.69 7.49 16.94
C ILE A 119 15.21 7.32 18.36
N SER A 120 16.52 7.42 18.56
CA SER A 120 17.12 7.27 19.88
C SER A 120 16.94 8.50 20.78
N HIS A 121 16.31 9.59 20.31
CA HIS A 121 16.12 10.82 21.08
C HIS A 121 17.43 11.36 21.70
N ASN A 122 18.59 11.03 21.12
CA ASN A 122 19.88 11.50 21.58
C ASN A 122 20.30 12.72 20.75
N ILE A 123 20.13 13.91 21.32
CA ILE A 123 20.38 15.17 20.62
C ILE A 123 21.87 15.39 20.31
N ASP A 124 22.77 14.87 21.15
CA ASP A 124 24.22 14.97 20.91
C ASP A 124 24.61 14.19 19.65
N PHE A 125 23.97 13.05 19.43
CA PHE A 125 24.19 12.26 18.22
C PHE A 125 23.62 12.92 16.98
N VAL A 126 22.42 13.51 17.08
CA VAL A 126 21.83 14.26 15.97
C VAL A 126 22.72 15.46 15.62
N THR A 127 23.06 16.30 16.59
CA THR A 127 23.91 17.49 16.36
C THR A 127 25.30 17.12 15.85
N PHE A 128 25.93 16.07 16.38
CA PHE A 128 27.17 15.51 15.84
C PHE A 128 27.04 15.17 14.36
N LEU A 129 25.99 14.43 13.99
CA LEU A 129 25.77 14.02 12.61
C LEU A 129 25.50 15.22 11.69
N LEU A 130 24.73 16.21 12.16
CA LEU A 130 24.41 17.40 11.36
C LEU A 130 25.61 18.34 11.17
N ASN A 131 26.49 18.46 12.16
CA ASN A 131 27.66 19.33 12.07
C ASN A 131 28.78 18.72 11.21
N GLU A 132 29.03 17.41 11.37
CA GLU A 132 30.19 16.75 10.75
C GLU A 132 29.90 16.16 9.37
N ASN A 133 28.63 16.04 8.95
CA ASN A 133 28.26 15.32 7.72
C ASN A 133 27.31 16.12 6.82
N ILE A 134 27.89 17.00 6.00
CA ILE A 134 27.21 17.93 5.07
C ILE A 134 26.22 17.26 4.09
N TYR A 135 26.33 15.95 3.86
CA TYR A 135 25.48 15.22 2.90
C TYR A 135 24.22 14.61 3.51
N LEU A 136 24.11 14.56 4.84
CA LEU A 136 22.93 13.98 5.51
C LEU A 136 21.78 14.98 5.48
N ARG A 137 20.58 14.51 5.12
CA ARG A 137 19.39 15.36 5.03
C ARG A 137 18.45 15.02 6.17
N VAL A 138 18.08 16.02 6.96
CA VAL A 138 17.02 15.85 7.97
C VAL A 138 15.68 15.75 7.26
N ASP A 139 14.95 14.68 7.55
CA ASP A 139 13.54 14.58 7.21
C ASP A 139 12.70 15.10 8.39
N LEU A 140 12.10 16.28 8.24
CA LEU A 140 11.23 16.87 9.26
C LEU A 140 10.00 16.00 9.54
N PHE A 141 9.56 15.17 8.57
CA PHE A 141 8.50 14.21 8.82
C PHE A 141 8.93 13.14 9.81
N GLU A 142 10.17 12.62 9.71
CA GLU A 142 10.71 11.66 10.68
C GLU A 142 10.79 12.29 12.08
N LEU A 143 11.25 13.54 12.19
CA LEU A 143 11.30 14.24 13.47
C LEU A 143 9.92 14.34 14.13
N ALA A 144 8.91 14.69 13.34
CA ALA A 144 7.53 14.78 13.83
C ALA A 144 6.94 13.41 14.18
N PHE A 145 7.17 12.40 13.33
CA PHE A 145 6.68 11.04 13.54
C PHE A 145 7.21 10.42 14.84
N TYR A 146 8.49 10.64 15.15
CA TYR A 146 9.10 10.20 16.40
C TYR A 146 8.96 11.21 17.54
N HIS A 147 8.25 12.33 17.34
CA HIS A 147 8.09 13.40 18.34
C HIS A 147 9.42 13.91 18.94
N ASN A 148 10.49 13.95 18.15
CA ASN A 148 11.80 14.40 18.61
C ASN A 148 11.94 15.93 18.47
N ILE A 149 11.30 16.65 19.40
CA ILE A 149 11.32 18.12 19.48
C ILE A 149 12.73 18.71 19.65
N PRO A 150 13.63 18.16 20.49
CA PRO A 150 15.00 18.68 20.58
C PRO A 150 15.74 18.66 19.24
N ALA A 151 15.63 17.57 18.49
CA ALA A 151 16.23 17.47 17.16
C ALA A 151 15.62 18.46 16.16
N PHE A 152 14.31 18.73 16.29
CA PHE A 152 13.63 19.76 15.49
C PHE A 152 14.19 21.15 15.78
N PHE A 153 14.37 21.52 17.04
CA PHE A 153 14.97 22.81 17.40
C PHE A 153 16.43 22.90 16.98
N ALA A 154 17.23 21.85 17.15
CA ALA A 154 18.60 21.85 16.63
C ALA A 154 18.64 22.07 15.11
N TYR A 155 17.76 21.39 14.35
CA TYR A 155 17.66 21.63 12.91
C TYR A 155 17.20 23.06 12.58
N LEU A 156 16.22 23.59 13.31
CA LEU A 156 15.74 24.95 13.14
C LEU A 156 16.85 25.98 13.39
N ASP A 157 17.60 25.83 14.48
CA ASP A 157 18.69 26.71 14.84
C ASP A 157 19.82 26.69 13.82
N MET A 158 20.14 25.50 13.28
CA MET A 158 21.18 25.34 12.27
C MET A 158 20.79 25.92 10.90
N THR A 159 19.54 25.74 10.48
CA THR A 159 19.10 26.09 9.12
C THR A 159 18.44 27.45 9.01
N GLN A 160 17.87 27.96 10.11
CA GLN A 160 17.03 29.16 10.15
C GLN A 160 15.90 29.14 9.10
N ASN A 161 15.50 27.95 8.64
CA ASN A 161 14.47 27.79 7.62
C ASN A 161 13.08 27.68 8.26
N PHE A 162 12.58 28.80 8.78
CA PHE A 162 11.30 28.88 9.48
C PHE A 162 10.15 28.32 8.66
N ASN A 163 10.11 28.61 7.35
CA ASN A 163 9.04 28.15 6.46
C ASN A 163 9.01 26.63 6.32
N HIS A 164 10.18 26.00 6.16
CA HIS A 164 10.26 24.55 6.07
C HIS A 164 9.84 23.90 7.40
N CYS A 165 10.37 24.39 8.52
CA CYS A 165 9.97 23.95 9.86
C CYS A 165 8.48 24.14 10.13
N PHE A 166 7.91 25.26 9.69
CA PHE A 166 6.52 25.63 9.91
C PHE A 166 5.54 24.65 9.27
N VAL A 167 5.78 24.21 8.02
CA VAL A 167 4.87 23.28 7.35
C VAL A 167 4.74 21.93 8.08
N TYR A 168 5.81 21.47 8.73
CA TYR A 168 5.83 20.23 9.49
C TYR A 168 5.50 20.42 10.98
N SER A 169 5.50 21.66 11.49
CA SER A 169 5.26 21.96 12.90
C SER A 169 3.92 21.43 13.43
N SER A 170 2.88 21.44 12.59
CA SER A 170 1.56 20.93 12.98
C SER A 170 1.58 19.43 13.30
N LEU A 171 2.52 18.66 12.71
CA LEU A 171 2.67 17.22 12.92
C LEU A 171 3.15 16.87 14.33
N PHE A 172 3.66 17.84 15.09
CA PHE A 172 4.04 17.65 16.49
C PHE A 172 2.86 17.80 17.47
N PHE A 173 1.68 18.22 16.99
CA PHE A 173 0.49 18.43 17.84
C PHE A 173 0.70 19.49 18.93
N MET A 174 1.52 20.50 18.66
CA MET A 174 1.86 21.58 19.59
C MET A 174 1.43 22.93 19.02
N PRO A 175 0.24 23.46 19.40
CA PRO A 175 -0.21 24.80 19.01
C PRO A 175 0.85 25.88 19.25
N ASP A 176 1.49 25.85 20.42
CA ASP A 176 2.51 26.82 20.82
C ASP A 176 3.73 26.83 19.88
N LEU A 177 4.09 25.68 19.29
CA LEU A 177 5.19 25.59 18.33
C LEU A 177 4.84 26.32 17.03
N VAL A 178 3.58 26.24 16.61
CA VAL A 178 3.08 26.91 15.41
C VAL A 178 3.04 28.42 15.63
N GLU A 179 2.51 28.87 16.77
CA GLU A 179 2.52 30.29 17.14
C GLU A 179 3.94 30.84 17.28
N TYR A 180 4.85 30.07 17.88
CA TYR A 180 6.26 30.44 17.98
C TYR A 180 6.89 30.66 16.60
N LEU A 181 6.71 29.73 15.66
CA LEU A 181 7.24 29.87 14.30
C LEU A 181 6.60 31.03 13.53
N ILE A 182 5.32 31.31 13.73
CA ILE A 182 4.66 32.52 13.18
C ILE A 182 5.32 33.77 13.75
N SER A 183 5.61 33.81 15.07
CA SER A 183 6.27 34.95 15.72
C SER A 183 7.69 35.20 15.20
N LEU A 184 8.36 34.15 14.72
CA LEU A 184 9.67 34.22 14.05
C LEU A 184 9.58 34.64 12.58
N GLY A 185 8.37 34.90 12.06
CA GLY A 185 8.16 35.36 10.69
C GLY A 185 8.02 34.25 9.66
N ALA A 186 7.62 33.03 10.06
CA ALA A 186 7.26 32.00 9.11
C ALA A 186 6.08 32.46 8.22
N ASP A 187 6.19 32.23 6.92
CA ASP A 187 5.10 32.42 5.97
C ASP A 187 3.98 31.43 6.26
N ILE A 188 2.81 31.95 6.64
CA ILE A 188 1.60 31.18 6.97
C ILE A 188 1.17 30.25 5.82
N ASN A 189 1.51 30.60 4.58
CA ASN A 189 1.16 29.87 3.37
C ASN A 189 2.36 29.13 2.75
N ALA A 190 3.46 28.97 3.51
CA ALA A 190 4.60 28.17 3.09
C ALA A 190 4.17 26.76 2.66
N LYS A 191 4.86 26.22 1.65
CA LYS A 191 4.56 24.91 1.06
C LYS A 191 5.73 23.96 1.17
N ASN A 192 5.45 22.69 1.49
CA ASN A 192 6.44 21.62 1.42
C ASN A 192 6.67 21.14 -0.03
N SER A 193 7.48 20.09 -0.18
CA SER A 193 7.75 19.42 -1.45
C SER A 193 6.50 18.87 -2.14
N ASP A 194 5.41 18.60 -1.43
CA ASP A 194 4.14 18.12 -1.99
C ASP A 194 3.15 19.27 -2.29
N GLY A 195 3.56 20.51 -2.04
CA GLY A 195 2.73 21.71 -2.20
C GLY A 195 1.73 21.90 -1.05
N GLU A 196 1.82 21.13 0.03
CA GLU A 196 0.95 21.23 1.19
C GLU A 196 1.41 22.37 2.10
N THR A 197 0.44 23.05 2.69
CA THR A 197 0.64 24.07 3.73
C THR A 197 0.35 23.47 5.10
N THR A 198 0.76 24.16 6.17
CA THR A 198 0.38 23.80 7.56
C THR A 198 -1.14 23.68 7.72
N LEU A 199 -1.92 24.47 6.96
CA LEU A 199 -3.38 24.40 6.96
C LEU A 199 -3.90 23.08 6.39
N HIS A 200 -3.29 22.53 5.34
CA HIS A 200 -3.63 21.18 4.85
C HIS A 200 -3.34 20.13 5.94
N ASN A 201 -2.18 20.21 6.58
CA ASN A 201 -1.75 19.26 7.60
C ASN A 201 -2.63 19.33 8.85
N SER A 202 -3.13 20.52 9.20
CA SER A 202 -4.05 20.74 10.32
C SER A 202 -5.34 19.91 10.26
N CYS A 203 -5.72 19.46 9.05
CA CYS A 203 -6.89 18.61 8.84
C CYS A 203 -6.69 17.15 9.30
N ASN A 204 -5.45 16.69 9.52
CA ASN A 204 -5.17 15.31 9.96
C ASN A 204 -5.46 15.07 11.45
N TYR A 205 -5.67 16.14 12.23
CA TYR A 205 -5.77 16.06 13.68
C TYR A 205 -7.20 15.87 14.16
N VAL A 206 -7.42 15.58 15.45
CA VAL A 206 -8.78 15.51 16.02
C VAL A 206 -9.23 16.89 16.51
N SER A 207 -8.32 17.67 17.09
CA SER A 207 -8.63 19.02 17.58
C SER A 207 -8.69 20.03 16.43
N LYS A 208 -9.62 20.99 16.53
CA LYS A 208 -9.74 22.15 15.62
C LYS A 208 -8.79 23.29 16.00
N GLN A 209 -8.20 23.27 17.19
CA GLN A 209 -7.36 24.37 17.71
C GLN A 209 -6.24 24.78 16.74
N MET A 210 -5.53 23.82 16.17
CA MET A 210 -4.46 24.10 15.20
C MET A 210 -4.99 24.81 13.96
N PHE A 211 -6.14 24.36 13.45
CA PHE A 211 -6.81 24.99 12.31
C PHE A 211 -7.24 26.41 12.66
N ASP A 212 -7.81 26.63 13.84
CA ASP A 212 -8.30 27.94 14.30
C ASP A 212 -7.17 28.97 14.46
N ILE A 213 -6.00 28.56 14.97
CA ILE A 213 -4.80 29.42 15.05
C ILE A 213 -4.36 29.87 13.67
N LEU A 214 -4.27 28.94 12.71
CA LEU A 214 -3.84 29.25 11.34
C LEU A 214 -4.83 30.20 10.65
N ILE A 215 -6.12 29.98 10.82
CA ILE A 215 -7.17 30.86 10.28
C ILE A 215 -7.13 32.25 10.93
N SER A 216 -6.92 32.32 12.25
CA SER A 216 -6.80 33.60 12.97
C SER A 216 -5.59 34.42 12.51
N ASN A 217 -4.56 33.74 12.00
CA ASN A 217 -3.38 34.34 11.36
C ASN A 217 -3.52 34.46 9.83
N HIS A 218 -4.74 34.47 9.30
CA HIS A 218 -5.06 34.70 7.89
C HIS A 218 -4.45 33.69 6.91
N ALA A 219 -4.35 32.41 7.30
CA ALA A 219 -4.00 31.35 6.37
C ALA A 219 -4.99 31.30 5.19
N ASP A 220 -4.46 31.19 3.96
CA ASP A 220 -5.27 31.14 2.75
C ASP A 220 -5.94 29.77 2.64
N ILE A 221 -7.28 29.74 2.66
CA ILE A 221 -8.08 28.51 2.56
C ILE A 221 -8.20 27.98 1.12
N THR A 222 -7.83 28.78 0.12
CA THR A 222 -7.97 28.46 -1.31
C THR A 222 -6.76 27.72 -1.88
N VAL A 223 -5.69 27.61 -1.10
CA VAL A 223 -4.47 26.89 -1.47
C VAL A 223 -4.75 25.44 -1.85
N THR A 224 -3.98 24.96 -2.83
CA THR A 224 -3.98 23.56 -3.25
C THR A 224 -2.57 22.98 -3.26
N ASN A 225 -2.48 21.68 -3.00
CA ASN A 225 -1.25 20.89 -3.12
C ASN A 225 -0.89 20.59 -4.59
N LYS A 226 0.18 19.82 -4.83
CA LYS A 226 0.63 19.43 -6.17
C LYS A 226 -0.40 18.60 -6.95
N ASN A 227 -1.27 17.84 -6.26
CA ASN A 227 -2.37 17.08 -6.86
C ASN A 227 -3.62 17.95 -7.13
N GLY A 228 -3.61 19.22 -6.70
CA GLY A 228 -4.77 20.11 -6.74
C GLY A 228 -5.79 19.85 -5.65
N ASP A 229 -5.46 19.05 -4.64
CA ASP A 229 -6.35 18.90 -3.48
C ASP A 229 -6.29 20.20 -2.67
N SER A 230 -7.45 20.76 -2.38
CA SER A 230 -7.62 21.89 -1.47
C SER A 230 -7.67 21.43 0.00
N VAL A 231 -7.68 22.40 0.92
CA VAL A 231 -7.95 22.14 2.34
C VAL A 231 -9.29 21.42 2.54
N PHE A 232 -10.31 21.73 1.73
CA PHE A 232 -11.62 21.08 1.79
C PHE A 232 -11.54 19.58 1.44
N HIS A 233 -10.74 19.21 0.45
CA HIS A 233 -10.46 17.80 0.13
C HIS A 233 -9.79 17.07 1.30
N ARG A 234 -8.81 17.71 1.97
CA ARG A 234 -8.10 17.12 3.11
C ARG A 234 -8.94 17.02 4.37
N ALA A 235 -9.80 18.00 4.63
CA ALA A 235 -10.77 17.93 5.72
C ALA A 235 -11.73 16.75 5.52
N ALA A 236 -12.24 16.56 4.30
CA ALA A 236 -13.16 15.46 4.00
C ALA A 236 -12.50 14.07 4.06
N TRP A 237 -11.27 13.95 3.54
CA TRP A 237 -10.48 12.72 3.65
C TRP A 237 -10.31 12.26 5.10
N ASN A 238 -10.08 13.21 6.02
CA ASN A 238 -9.87 12.96 7.44
C ASN A 238 -11.15 13.03 8.29
N ASN A 239 -12.34 13.07 7.66
CA ASN A 239 -13.63 13.16 8.34
C ASN A 239 -13.80 14.38 9.26
N ARG A 240 -13.16 15.51 8.95
CA ARG A 240 -13.23 16.76 9.73
C ARG A 240 -14.43 17.61 9.34
N VAL A 241 -15.63 17.13 9.68
CA VAL A 241 -16.90 17.79 9.36
C VAL A 241 -16.99 19.21 9.94
N ASP A 242 -16.38 19.44 11.10
CA ASP A 242 -16.25 20.74 11.75
C ASP A 242 -15.48 21.75 10.89
N ILE A 243 -14.33 21.34 10.35
CA ILE A 243 -13.53 22.15 9.42
C ILE A 243 -14.29 22.34 8.10
N MET A 244 -14.92 21.29 7.57
CA MET A 244 -15.70 21.39 6.34
C MET A 244 -16.85 22.39 6.45
N LYS A 245 -17.58 22.40 7.57
CA LYS A 245 -18.65 23.38 7.85
C LYS A 245 -18.12 24.82 7.85
N TYR A 246 -16.97 25.04 8.47
CA TYR A 246 -16.31 26.35 8.44
C TYR A 246 -15.94 26.74 7.00
N LEU A 247 -15.30 25.85 6.24
CA LEU A 247 -14.88 26.11 4.87
C LEU A 247 -16.07 26.43 3.94
N VAL A 248 -17.19 25.74 4.11
CA VAL A 248 -18.44 26.04 3.38
C VAL A 248 -19.01 27.40 3.78
N SER A 249 -18.93 27.80 5.05
CA SER A 249 -19.38 29.14 5.48
C SER A 249 -18.53 30.28 4.89
N GLN A 250 -17.29 29.98 4.49
CA GLN A 250 -16.43 30.90 3.73
C GLN A 250 -16.71 30.90 2.22
N GLY A 251 -17.73 30.19 1.74
CA GLY A 251 -18.15 30.19 0.33
C GLY A 251 -17.36 29.23 -0.57
N ILE A 252 -16.68 28.21 -0.02
CA ILE A 252 -16.02 27.19 -0.84
C ILE A 252 -17.05 26.41 -1.66
N ASN A 253 -16.75 26.22 -2.95
CA ASN A 253 -17.54 25.36 -3.82
C ASN A 253 -17.44 23.89 -3.37
N VAL A 254 -18.58 23.31 -3.02
CA VAL A 254 -18.73 21.91 -2.58
C VAL A 254 -18.23 20.91 -3.63
N ASN A 255 -18.43 21.22 -4.91
CA ASN A 255 -18.07 20.36 -6.05
C ASN A 255 -16.69 20.72 -6.64
N ILE A 256 -15.80 21.31 -5.83
CA ILE A 256 -14.42 21.58 -6.23
C ILE A 256 -13.73 20.29 -6.71
N ARG A 257 -12.92 20.41 -7.76
CA ARG A 257 -12.21 19.29 -8.38
C ARG A 257 -10.70 19.49 -8.32
N ASN A 258 -9.96 18.44 -7.97
CA ASN A 258 -8.51 18.44 -8.03
C ASN A 258 -7.98 18.23 -9.48
N LYS A 259 -6.66 18.11 -9.67
CA LYS A 259 -6.07 17.99 -11.02
C LYS A 259 -6.45 16.72 -11.77
N ILE A 260 -6.85 15.64 -11.08
CA ILE A 260 -7.35 14.41 -11.70
C ILE A 260 -8.87 14.42 -11.89
N GLY A 261 -9.54 15.52 -11.52
CA GLY A 261 -10.99 15.66 -11.63
C GLY A 261 -11.77 15.05 -10.48
N ASN A 262 -11.10 14.56 -9.43
CA ASN A 262 -11.79 14.04 -8.24
C ASN A 262 -12.43 15.20 -7.49
N THR A 263 -13.69 15.03 -7.11
CA THR A 263 -14.39 15.90 -6.16
C THR A 263 -14.01 15.56 -4.72
N THR A 264 -14.49 16.38 -3.79
CA THR A 264 -14.34 16.08 -2.36
C THR A 264 -15.03 14.77 -1.96
N LEU A 265 -16.16 14.41 -2.60
CA LEU A 265 -16.82 13.13 -2.36
C LEU A 265 -16.01 11.93 -2.86
N HIS A 266 -15.23 12.07 -3.95
CA HIS A 266 -14.26 11.05 -4.34
C HIS A 266 -13.21 10.84 -3.25
N LYS A 267 -12.75 11.92 -2.60
CA LYS A 267 -11.79 11.83 -1.50
C LYS A 267 -12.37 11.17 -0.26
N CYS A 268 -13.66 11.35 0.03
CA CYS A 268 -14.33 10.53 1.04
C CYS A 268 -14.33 9.05 0.64
N ALA A 269 -14.67 8.72 -0.61
CA ALA A 269 -14.72 7.34 -1.10
C ALA A 269 -13.37 6.63 -1.14
N GLU A 270 -12.31 7.39 -1.43
CA GLU A 270 -10.93 6.92 -1.43
C GLU A 270 -10.38 6.78 0.00
N ALA A 271 -10.83 7.62 0.94
CA ALA A 271 -10.51 7.48 2.35
C ALA A 271 -11.16 6.24 2.96
N SER A 272 -10.51 5.65 3.98
CA SER A 272 -11.04 4.53 4.76
C SER A 272 -12.45 4.82 5.32
N LEU A 273 -13.16 3.79 5.82
CA LEU A 273 -14.51 3.84 6.43
C LEU A 273 -14.82 5.01 7.39
N LYS A 274 -13.79 5.70 7.91
CA LYS A 274 -13.94 6.86 8.79
C LYS A 274 -14.58 8.09 8.14
N SER A 275 -14.59 8.24 6.81
CA SER A 275 -15.03 9.46 6.11
C SER A 275 -16.55 9.56 5.83
N VAL A 276 -17.35 8.62 6.36
CA VAL A 276 -18.80 8.53 6.07
C VAL A 276 -19.55 9.80 6.52
N ASP A 277 -19.18 10.41 7.63
CA ASP A 277 -19.88 11.61 8.12
C ASP A 277 -19.56 12.85 7.29
N ALA A 278 -18.33 12.97 6.79
CA ALA A 278 -17.96 13.97 5.79
C ALA A 278 -18.78 13.79 4.51
N ALA A 279 -18.97 12.56 4.06
CA ALA A 279 -19.80 12.28 2.89
C ALA A 279 -21.29 12.59 3.11
N LYS A 280 -21.85 12.23 4.27
CA LYS A 280 -23.21 12.64 4.67
C LYS A 280 -23.36 14.16 4.63
N PHE A 281 -22.39 14.88 5.20
CA PHE A 281 -22.38 16.33 5.18
C PHE A 281 -22.33 16.87 3.74
N LEU A 282 -21.44 16.36 2.89
CA LEU A 282 -21.33 16.76 1.48
C LEU A 282 -22.65 16.58 0.72
N LEU A 283 -23.28 15.40 0.83
CA LEU A 283 -24.56 15.16 0.16
C LEU A 283 -25.67 16.06 0.70
N SER A 284 -25.68 16.33 2.01
CA SER A 284 -26.67 17.24 2.63
C SER A 284 -26.57 18.69 2.15
N ILE A 285 -25.41 19.11 1.62
CA ILE A 285 -25.17 20.45 1.08
C ILE A 285 -25.11 20.47 -0.46
N GLY A 286 -25.57 19.41 -1.12
CA GLY A 286 -25.71 19.37 -2.57
C GLY A 286 -24.49 18.90 -3.36
N ALA A 287 -23.61 18.08 -2.77
CA ALA A 287 -22.54 17.45 -3.52
C ALA A 287 -23.07 16.49 -4.61
N GLU A 288 -22.48 16.55 -5.79
CA GLU A 288 -22.86 15.73 -6.94
C GLU A 288 -22.35 14.28 -6.80
N ILE A 289 -23.26 13.33 -6.53
CA ILE A 289 -22.92 11.95 -6.16
C ILE A 289 -22.21 11.15 -7.27
N ASP A 290 -22.61 11.35 -8.53
CA ASP A 290 -22.10 10.62 -9.70
C ASP A 290 -21.15 11.46 -10.57
N THR A 291 -20.50 12.46 -9.98
CA THR A 291 -19.48 13.22 -10.69
C THR A 291 -18.40 12.28 -11.21
N LYS A 292 -18.04 12.42 -12.49
CA LYS A 292 -16.93 11.70 -13.11
C LYS A 292 -15.62 12.48 -13.03
N ASN A 293 -14.55 11.80 -12.64
CA ASN A 293 -13.18 12.30 -12.76
C ASN A 293 -12.63 12.13 -14.19
N LYS A 294 -11.33 12.40 -14.43
CA LYS A 294 -10.71 12.30 -15.77
C LYS A 294 -10.63 10.88 -16.34
N GLU A 295 -10.82 9.86 -15.51
CA GLU A 295 -10.89 8.44 -15.92
C GLU A 295 -12.34 7.92 -15.91
N ASP A 296 -13.32 8.83 -15.97
CA ASP A 296 -14.76 8.55 -15.89
C ASP A 296 -15.20 7.81 -14.61
N LYS A 297 -14.34 7.76 -13.58
CA LYS A 297 -14.67 7.13 -12.30
C LYS A 297 -15.50 8.09 -11.46
N THR A 298 -16.57 7.55 -10.87
CA THR A 298 -17.40 8.19 -9.83
C THR A 298 -16.90 7.80 -8.44
N PRO A 299 -17.32 8.48 -7.35
CA PRO A 299 -17.04 8.03 -5.98
C PRO A 299 -17.42 6.56 -5.73
N PHE A 300 -18.50 6.08 -6.36
CA PHE A 300 -18.95 4.69 -6.24
C PHE A 300 -17.95 3.66 -6.81
N HIS A 301 -17.15 4.04 -7.80
CA HIS A 301 -16.06 3.19 -8.30
C HIS A 301 -14.94 3.02 -7.26
N PHE A 302 -14.63 4.07 -6.49
CA PHE A 302 -13.57 4.04 -5.48
C PHE A 302 -13.94 3.14 -4.31
N VAL A 303 -15.16 3.24 -3.78
CA VAL A 303 -15.61 2.39 -2.65
C VAL A 303 -15.59 0.91 -3.03
N SER A 304 -15.94 0.60 -4.28
CA SER A 304 -15.93 -0.77 -4.80
C SER A 304 -14.51 -1.32 -4.97
N LEU A 305 -13.58 -0.48 -5.45
CA LEU A 305 -12.17 -0.83 -5.61
C LEU A 305 -11.44 -1.01 -4.25
N LEU A 306 -11.92 -0.38 -3.19
CA LEU A 306 -11.29 -0.40 -1.87
C LEU A 306 -11.98 -1.32 -0.85
N ASN A 307 -12.99 -2.09 -1.29
CA ASN A 307 -13.82 -2.96 -0.44
C ASN A 307 -14.54 -2.22 0.71
N HIS A 308 -15.03 -1.01 0.46
CA HIS A 308 -15.76 -0.21 1.45
C HIS A 308 -17.27 -0.48 1.35
N LYS A 309 -17.71 -1.70 1.71
CA LYS A 309 -19.10 -2.15 1.55
C LYS A 309 -20.11 -1.20 2.18
N GLU A 310 -19.92 -0.80 3.43
CA GLU A 310 -20.84 0.09 4.16
C GLU A 310 -20.96 1.45 3.48
N PHE A 311 -19.86 1.91 2.88
CA PHE A 311 -19.86 3.19 2.16
C PHE A 311 -20.46 3.07 0.76
N ALA A 312 -20.33 1.90 0.11
CA ALA A 312 -21.08 1.57 -1.10
C ALA A 312 -22.59 1.53 -0.83
N GLU A 313 -23.02 0.92 0.28
CA GLU A 313 -24.42 0.91 0.71
C GLU A 313 -24.95 2.32 0.92
N PHE A 314 -24.20 3.14 1.66
CA PHE A 314 -24.55 4.54 1.87
C PHE A 314 -24.72 5.31 0.54
N LEU A 315 -23.81 5.17 -0.41
CA LEU A 315 -23.90 5.87 -1.70
C LEU A 315 -25.10 5.40 -2.53
N LEU A 316 -25.38 4.10 -2.59
CA LEU A 316 -26.55 3.58 -3.31
C LEU A 316 -27.87 4.07 -2.69
N LEU A 317 -27.97 4.07 -1.36
CA LEU A 317 -29.15 4.61 -0.66
C LEU A 317 -29.38 6.10 -0.93
N ASN A 318 -28.32 6.84 -1.31
CA ASN A 318 -28.40 8.24 -1.70
C ASN A 318 -28.44 8.46 -3.22
N GLY A 319 -28.71 7.40 -4.00
CA GLY A 319 -29.00 7.49 -5.42
C GLY A 319 -27.80 7.40 -6.36
N ALA A 320 -26.65 6.86 -5.92
CA ALA A 320 -25.52 6.62 -6.81
C ALA A 320 -25.87 5.60 -7.90
N GLU A 321 -25.40 5.84 -9.13
CA GLU A 321 -25.63 4.96 -10.27
C GLU A 321 -24.77 3.68 -10.18
N ILE A 322 -25.41 2.54 -9.87
CA ILE A 322 -24.74 1.24 -9.69
C ILE A 322 -24.03 0.73 -10.97
N GLU A 323 -24.57 1.08 -12.14
CA GLU A 323 -24.05 0.69 -13.45
C GLU A 323 -23.19 1.78 -14.11
N ALA A 324 -22.77 2.81 -13.35
CA ALA A 324 -21.83 3.80 -13.84
C ALA A 324 -20.56 3.11 -14.36
N ARG A 325 -19.98 3.69 -15.41
CA ARG A 325 -18.83 3.12 -16.13
C ARG A 325 -17.66 4.08 -16.18
N ASP A 326 -16.49 3.54 -15.88
CA ASP A 326 -15.22 4.20 -16.07
C ASP A 326 -14.77 4.20 -17.55
N LYS A 327 -13.59 4.76 -17.81
CA LYS A 327 -13.04 4.92 -19.15
C LYS A 327 -12.69 3.59 -19.84
N ASP A 328 -12.53 2.51 -19.09
CA ASP A 328 -12.37 1.16 -19.62
C ASP A 328 -13.72 0.44 -19.74
N GLY A 329 -14.82 1.12 -19.41
CA GLY A 329 -16.17 0.58 -19.37
C GLY A 329 -16.41 -0.34 -18.18
N ASN A 330 -15.52 -0.40 -17.20
CA ASN A 330 -15.71 -1.20 -16.00
C ASN A 330 -16.78 -0.53 -15.12
N SER A 331 -17.69 -1.33 -14.60
CA SER A 331 -18.59 -0.90 -13.50
C SER A 331 -17.94 -1.16 -12.14
N ALA A 332 -18.59 -0.67 -11.08
CA ALA A 332 -18.26 -1.00 -9.69
C ALA A 332 -18.04 -2.50 -9.46
N LEU A 333 -18.89 -3.36 -10.03
CA LEU A 333 -18.78 -4.82 -9.89
C LEU A 333 -17.49 -5.38 -10.51
N HIS A 334 -17.08 -4.87 -11.67
CA HIS A 334 -15.82 -5.27 -12.29
C HIS A 334 -14.62 -4.94 -11.38
N LEU A 335 -14.62 -3.74 -10.80
CA LEU A 335 -13.54 -3.27 -9.93
C LEU A 335 -13.49 -4.05 -8.61
N ALA A 336 -14.65 -4.36 -8.01
CA ALA A 336 -14.73 -5.17 -6.81
C ALA A 336 -14.24 -6.61 -7.04
N VAL A 337 -14.58 -7.21 -8.18
CA VAL A 337 -14.07 -8.54 -8.58
C VAL A 337 -12.56 -8.50 -8.80
N TYR A 338 -12.03 -7.49 -9.50
CA TYR A 338 -10.59 -7.32 -9.70
C TYR A 338 -9.81 -7.26 -8.37
N ARG A 339 -10.41 -6.67 -7.34
CA ARG A 339 -9.82 -6.52 -6.00
C ARG A 339 -10.15 -7.67 -5.06
N ASN A 340 -10.78 -8.73 -5.56
CA ASN A 340 -11.23 -9.89 -4.80
C ASN A 340 -12.05 -9.51 -3.55
N SER A 341 -12.89 -8.48 -3.67
CA SER A 341 -13.68 -7.90 -2.58
C SER A 341 -15.00 -8.64 -2.42
N ILE A 342 -14.97 -9.84 -1.85
CA ILE A 342 -16.10 -10.79 -1.77
C ILE A 342 -17.35 -10.14 -1.19
N GLU A 343 -17.24 -9.46 -0.04
CA GLU A 343 -18.39 -8.87 0.66
C GLU A 343 -19.04 -7.75 -0.14
N THR A 344 -18.22 -6.94 -0.82
CA THR A 344 -18.71 -5.88 -1.70
C THR A 344 -19.36 -6.47 -2.96
N VAL A 345 -18.79 -7.52 -3.56
CA VAL A 345 -19.38 -8.20 -4.73
C VAL A 345 -20.75 -8.79 -4.39
N GLU A 346 -20.87 -9.49 -3.26
CA GLU A 346 -22.17 -10.03 -2.81
C GLU A 346 -23.21 -8.93 -2.64
N TYR A 347 -22.82 -7.82 -2.00
CA TYR A 347 -23.70 -6.68 -1.80
C TYR A 347 -24.12 -6.05 -3.13
N LEU A 348 -23.18 -5.75 -4.04
CA LEU A 348 -23.48 -5.14 -5.33
C LEU A 348 -24.47 -5.99 -6.14
N ILE A 349 -24.27 -7.31 -6.18
CA ILE A 349 -25.19 -8.23 -6.86
C ILE A 349 -26.58 -8.19 -6.19
N SER A 350 -26.64 -8.22 -4.85
CA SER A 350 -27.93 -8.12 -4.13
C SER A 350 -28.65 -6.78 -4.35
N ALA A 351 -27.88 -5.72 -4.57
CA ALA A 351 -28.37 -4.37 -4.85
C ALA A 351 -28.76 -4.17 -6.32
N GLY A 352 -28.69 -5.22 -7.15
CA GLY A 352 -29.16 -5.22 -8.53
C GLY A 352 -28.07 -4.94 -9.58
N ALA A 353 -26.78 -5.01 -9.22
CA ALA A 353 -25.71 -4.87 -10.19
C ALA A 353 -25.79 -5.98 -11.25
N ASN A 354 -25.64 -5.62 -12.52
CA ASN A 354 -25.68 -6.57 -13.62
C ASN A 354 -24.39 -7.41 -13.64
N ILE A 355 -24.50 -8.65 -13.17
CA ILE A 355 -23.40 -9.63 -13.14
C ILE A 355 -22.83 -9.98 -14.51
N ASN A 356 -23.56 -9.66 -15.59
CA ASN A 356 -23.20 -9.92 -16.98
C ASN A 356 -23.00 -8.62 -17.77
N LEU A 357 -22.64 -7.52 -17.10
CA LEU A 357 -22.29 -6.28 -17.77
C LEU A 357 -20.94 -6.45 -18.48
N LYS A 358 -20.83 -6.08 -19.76
CA LYS A 358 -19.55 -6.08 -20.51
C LYS A 358 -18.79 -4.79 -20.31
N ASN A 359 -17.49 -4.84 -20.03
CA ASN A 359 -16.58 -3.68 -20.17
C ASN A 359 -16.19 -3.41 -21.64
N ARG A 360 -15.31 -2.44 -21.90
CA ARG A 360 -14.85 -2.13 -23.28
C ARG A 360 -13.97 -3.23 -23.88
N LYS A 361 -13.48 -4.20 -23.12
CA LYS A 361 -12.81 -5.40 -23.63
C LYS A 361 -13.78 -6.56 -23.91
N GLY A 362 -15.09 -6.34 -23.69
CA GLY A 362 -16.11 -7.38 -23.84
C GLY A 362 -16.15 -8.38 -22.69
N GLU A 363 -15.41 -8.11 -21.62
CA GLU A 363 -15.30 -8.98 -20.46
C GLU A 363 -16.49 -8.74 -19.53
N PHE A 364 -17.08 -9.83 -19.04
CA PHE A 364 -17.90 -9.83 -17.83
C PHE A 364 -17.00 -9.86 -16.58
N PRO A 365 -17.51 -9.52 -15.38
CA PRO A 365 -16.80 -9.68 -14.12
C PRO A 365 -16.18 -11.08 -13.92
N ILE A 366 -16.84 -12.15 -14.36
CA ILE A 366 -16.29 -13.52 -14.25
C ILE A 366 -15.01 -13.75 -15.08
N HIS A 367 -14.84 -13.05 -16.20
CA HIS A 367 -13.60 -13.11 -16.96
C HIS A 367 -12.45 -12.48 -16.17
N ILE A 368 -12.71 -11.37 -15.46
CA ILE A 368 -11.74 -10.73 -14.56
C ILE A 368 -11.36 -11.69 -13.41
N ALA A 369 -12.34 -12.37 -12.79
CA ALA A 369 -12.08 -13.35 -11.74
C ALA A 369 -11.16 -14.48 -12.24
N ALA A 370 -11.41 -14.99 -13.45
CA ALA A 370 -10.57 -16.00 -14.08
C ALA A 370 -9.15 -15.47 -14.40
N GLN A 371 -9.04 -14.25 -14.91
CA GLN A 371 -7.75 -13.60 -15.18
C GLN A 371 -6.88 -13.43 -13.93
N SER A 372 -7.52 -13.13 -12.80
CA SER A 372 -6.88 -12.94 -11.49
C SER A 372 -6.74 -14.24 -10.68
N LYS A 373 -7.14 -15.39 -11.24
CA LYS A 373 -7.08 -16.72 -10.61
C LYS A 373 -7.87 -16.84 -9.30
N LEU A 374 -9.02 -16.16 -9.21
CA LEU A 374 -9.83 -16.07 -8.00
C LEU A 374 -10.91 -17.16 -7.96
N LEU A 375 -10.59 -18.35 -7.45
CA LEU A 375 -11.53 -19.48 -7.39
C LEU A 375 -12.81 -19.15 -6.60
N GLN A 376 -12.67 -18.74 -5.34
CA GLN A 376 -13.82 -18.43 -4.47
C GLN A 376 -14.73 -17.34 -5.07
N MET A 377 -14.13 -16.30 -5.66
CA MET A 377 -14.89 -15.25 -6.35
C MET A 377 -15.60 -15.79 -7.60
N THR A 378 -14.96 -16.67 -8.35
CA THR A 378 -15.56 -17.32 -9.52
C THR A 378 -16.75 -18.18 -9.11
N GLU A 379 -16.59 -19.03 -8.09
CA GLU A 379 -17.67 -19.86 -7.53
C GLU A 379 -18.85 -19.01 -7.06
N LEU A 380 -18.57 -17.90 -6.37
CA LEU A 380 -19.58 -16.94 -5.96
C LEU A 380 -20.34 -16.38 -7.18
N LEU A 381 -19.63 -15.87 -8.19
CA LEU A 381 -20.25 -15.30 -9.39
C LEU A 381 -21.10 -16.34 -10.13
N VAL A 382 -20.62 -17.57 -10.27
CA VAL A 382 -21.40 -18.67 -10.88
C VAL A 382 -22.66 -18.96 -10.07
N THR A 383 -22.54 -19.08 -8.75
CA THR A 383 -23.67 -19.33 -7.85
C THR A 383 -24.72 -18.20 -7.91
N LYS A 384 -24.27 -16.97 -8.18
CA LYS A 384 -25.13 -15.79 -8.36
C LYS A 384 -25.66 -15.61 -9.79
N GLY A 385 -25.41 -16.56 -10.70
CA GLY A 385 -25.98 -16.57 -12.05
C GLY A 385 -25.14 -15.85 -13.11
N ALA A 386 -23.82 -15.74 -12.92
CA ALA A 386 -22.94 -15.25 -13.98
C ALA A 386 -23.02 -16.15 -15.21
N ASN A 387 -23.13 -15.53 -16.39
CA ASN A 387 -23.10 -16.22 -17.66
C ASN A 387 -21.65 -16.61 -18.00
N ILE A 388 -21.34 -17.87 -17.75
CA ILE A 388 -20.04 -18.50 -17.98
C ILE A 388 -19.76 -18.81 -19.46
N LYS A 389 -20.78 -18.86 -20.32
CA LYS A 389 -20.64 -19.26 -21.74
C LYS A 389 -20.23 -18.12 -22.66
N GLN A 390 -20.28 -16.88 -22.17
CA GLN A 390 -19.88 -15.73 -22.97
C GLN A 390 -18.38 -15.78 -23.25
N LEU A 391 -18.01 -15.39 -24.48
CA LEU A 391 -16.62 -15.19 -24.89
C LEU A 391 -16.24 -13.70 -24.80
N ASP A 392 -14.97 -13.42 -24.50
CA ASP A 392 -14.43 -12.06 -24.57
C ASP A 392 -14.24 -11.58 -26.03
N LYS A 393 -13.67 -10.38 -26.25
CA LYS A 393 -13.44 -9.85 -27.61
C LYS A 393 -12.46 -10.68 -28.44
N GLN A 394 -11.61 -11.48 -27.81
CA GLN A 394 -10.68 -12.39 -28.47
C GLN A 394 -11.31 -13.77 -28.72
N GLY A 395 -12.57 -13.97 -28.30
CA GLY A 395 -13.24 -15.25 -28.42
C GLY A 395 -12.85 -16.25 -27.34
N LEU A 396 -12.19 -15.81 -26.27
CA LEU A 396 -11.76 -16.69 -25.20
C LEU A 396 -12.92 -16.97 -24.25
N SER A 397 -13.12 -18.25 -23.92
CA SER A 397 -13.97 -18.65 -22.80
C SER A 397 -13.24 -18.50 -21.48
N VAL A 398 -13.97 -18.55 -20.36
CA VAL A 398 -13.36 -18.56 -19.02
C VAL A 398 -12.38 -19.72 -18.80
N LEU A 399 -12.57 -20.86 -19.48
CA LEU A 399 -11.61 -21.99 -19.45
C LEU A 399 -10.30 -21.65 -20.19
N HIS A 400 -10.38 -21.01 -21.37
CA HIS A 400 -9.18 -20.55 -22.08
C HIS A 400 -8.39 -19.55 -21.22
N ILE A 401 -9.08 -18.62 -20.57
CA ILE A 401 -8.46 -17.63 -19.68
C ILE A 401 -7.81 -18.33 -18.49
N ALA A 402 -8.50 -19.25 -17.83
CA ALA A 402 -7.95 -19.99 -16.69
C ALA A 402 -6.68 -20.78 -17.07
N ALA A 403 -6.68 -21.42 -18.25
CA ALA A 403 -5.54 -22.16 -18.77
C ALA A 403 -4.36 -21.22 -19.09
N ASN A 404 -4.61 -20.10 -19.77
CA ASN A 404 -3.60 -19.07 -20.06
C ASN A 404 -2.96 -18.50 -18.79
N LYS A 405 -3.74 -18.36 -17.73
CA LYS A 405 -3.25 -17.90 -16.42
C LYS A 405 -2.62 -19.02 -15.59
N GLY A 406 -2.64 -20.27 -16.03
CA GLY A 406 -2.06 -21.39 -15.29
C GLY A 406 -2.83 -21.74 -14.01
N SER A 407 -4.14 -21.48 -13.95
CA SER A 407 -4.95 -21.78 -12.76
C SER A 407 -5.58 -23.16 -12.86
N ILE A 408 -4.90 -24.17 -12.30
CA ILE A 408 -5.36 -25.56 -12.30
C ILE A 408 -6.73 -25.69 -11.63
N GLU A 409 -6.91 -25.05 -10.47
CA GLU A 409 -8.17 -25.14 -9.72
C GLU A 409 -9.35 -24.52 -10.48
N LEU A 410 -9.15 -23.40 -11.19
CA LEU A 410 -10.20 -22.86 -12.06
C LEU A 410 -10.46 -23.75 -13.28
N CYS A 411 -9.43 -24.35 -13.86
CA CYS A 411 -9.63 -25.30 -14.97
C CYS A 411 -10.45 -26.50 -14.52
N LYS A 412 -10.10 -27.11 -13.38
CA LYS A 412 -10.88 -28.18 -12.73
C LYS A 412 -12.33 -27.75 -12.52
N TYR A 413 -12.53 -26.56 -11.93
CA TYR A 413 -13.86 -26.06 -11.65
C TYR A 413 -14.68 -25.86 -12.93
N PHE A 414 -14.15 -25.21 -13.95
CA PHE A 414 -14.89 -25.01 -15.21
C PHE A 414 -15.14 -26.32 -15.96
N ILE A 415 -14.18 -27.26 -16.00
CA ILE A 415 -14.40 -28.60 -16.59
C ILE A 415 -15.52 -29.33 -15.83
N SER A 416 -15.55 -29.23 -14.49
CA SER A 416 -16.63 -29.82 -13.67
C SER A 416 -18.01 -29.21 -13.96
N LEU A 417 -18.06 -27.97 -14.48
CA LEU A 417 -19.29 -27.31 -14.95
C LEU A 417 -19.67 -27.68 -16.40
N GLY A 418 -18.97 -28.64 -17.01
CA GLY A 418 -19.27 -29.17 -18.34
C GLY A 418 -18.69 -28.35 -19.50
N PHE A 419 -17.63 -27.57 -19.26
CA PHE A 419 -16.90 -26.95 -20.37
C PHE A 419 -16.17 -28.01 -21.20
N ASP A 420 -16.27 -27.89 -22.53
CA ASP A 420 -15.49 -28.70 -23.45
C ASP A 420 -14.01 -28.31 -23.36
N ILE A 421 -13.18 -29.27 -22.91
CA ILE A 421 -11.73 -29.13 -22.76
C ILE A 421 -11.02 -28.88 -24.11
N ASN A 422 -11.67 -29.21 -25.23
CA ASN A 422 -11.18 -29.06 -26.59
C ASN A 422 -11.90 -27.94 -27.37
N ALA A 423 -12.68 -27.09 -26.69
CA ALA A 423 -13.33 -25.94 -27.33
C ALA A 423 -12.28 -25.03 -27.99
N LYS A 424 -12.54 -24.55 -29.20
CA LYS A 424 -11.66 -23.65 -29.93
C LYS A 424 -12.11 -22.19 -29.81
N ASP A 425 -11.14 -21.29 -29.65
CA ASP A 425 -11.35 -19.84 -29.75
C ASP A 425 -11.38 -19.35 -31.22
N LEU A 426 -11.40 -18.02 -31.43
CA LEU A 426 -11.41 -17.41 -32.77
C LEU A 426 -10.14 -17.69 -33.60
N ASN A 427 -9.03 -18.04 -32.95
CA ASN A 427 -7.77 -18.41 -33.60
C ASN A 427 -7.64 -19.93 -33.77
N GLY A 428 -8.67 -20.71 -33.44
CA GLY A 428 -8.63 -22.17 -33.49
C GLY A 428 -7.88 -22.81 -32.31
N LYS A 429 -7.46 -22.02 -31.31
CA LYS A 429 -6.70 -22.50 -30.16
C LYS A 429 -7.62 -23.08 -29.12
N THR A 430 -7.24 -24.21 -28.55
CA THR A 430 -7.90 -24.85 -27.41
C THR A 430 -7.25 -24.42 -26.09
N PRO A 431 -7.87 -24.68 -24.91
CA PRO A 431 -7.26 -24.40 -23.61
C PRO A 431 -5.84 -24.96 -23.45
N ILE A 432 -5.53 -26.13 -24.00
CA ILE A 432 -4.19 -26.73 -23.90
C ILE A 432 -3.10 -25.93 -24.63
N HIS A 433 -3.45 -25.17 -25.68
CA HIS A 433 -2.51 -24.25 -26.34
C HIS A 433 -2.06 -23.14 -25.39
N TYR A 434 -2.99 -22.64 -24.57
CA TYR A 434 -2.75 -21.56 -23.63
C TYR A 434 -2.02 -22.01 -22.35
N ALA A 435 -2.16 -23.28 -21.96
CA ALA A 435 -1.49 -23.83 -20.78
C ALA A 435 0.06 -23.76 -20.85
N THR A 436 0.62 -23.66 -22.06
CA THR A 436 2.07 -23.55 -22.33
C THR A 436 2.71 -22.24 -21.84
N HIS A 437 1.92 -21.20 -21.55
CA HIS A 437 2.41 -19.84 -21.25
C HIS A 437 2.62 -19.57 -19.75
N SER A 438 2.44 -20.56 -18.87
CA SER A 438 2.37 -20.34 -17.42
C SER A 438 3.57 -20.92 -16.64
N TYR A 439 3.90 -20.32 -15.49
CA TYR A 439 4.94 -20.84 -14.59
C TYR A 439 4.61 -22.21 -13.97
N ALA A 440 3.33 -22.60 -13.99
CA ALA A 440 2.82 -23.89 -13.54
C ALA A 440 2.39 -24.79 -14.71
N ALA A 441 2.98 -24.57 -15.90
CA ALA A 441 2.54 -25.20 -17.14
C ALA A 441 2.57 -26.73 -17.09
N GLU A 442 3.57 -27.35 -16.45
CA GLU A 442 3.68 -28.82 -16.41
C GLU A 442 2.50 -29.47 -15.67
N ASN A 443 2.20 -29.04 -14.45
CA ASN A 443 1.10 -29.60 -13.66
C ASN A 443 -0.27 -29.33 -14.29
N LEU A 444 -0.45 -28.14 -14.89
CA LEU A 444 -1.69 -27.83 -15.61
C LEU A 444 -1.80 -28.69 -16.88
N MET A 445 -0.69 -28.87 -17.60
CA MET A 445 -0.65 -29.68 -18.82
C MET A 445 -0.96 -31.14 -18.51
N GLU A 446 -0.35 -31.71 -17.46
CA GLU A 446 -0.61 -33.07 -17.01
C GLU A 446 -2.08 -33.26 -16.66
N TYR A 447 -2.66 -32.32 -15.91
CA TYR A 447 -4.08 -32.34 -15.60
C TYR A 447 -4.95 -32.31 -16.88
N LEU A 448 -4.73 -31.36 -17.78
CA LEU A 448 -5.53 -31.24 -19.01
C LEU A 448 -5.42 -32.49 -19.90
N LEU A 449 -4.22 -33.06 -20.04
CA LEU A 449 -3.99 -34.30 -20.79
C LEU A 449 -4.71 -35.49 -20.14
N SER A 450 -4.65 -35.60 -18.81
CA SER A 450 -5.36 -36.66 -18.07
C SER A 450 -6.88 -36.60 -18.20
N GLU A 451 -7.42 -35.40 -18.43
CA GLU A 451 -8.86 -35.15 -18.67
C GLU A 451 -9.24 -35.24 -20.17
N GLY A 452 -8.32 -35.65 -21.04
CA GLY A 452 -8.59 -35.91 -22.46
C GLY A 452 -8.44 -34.70 -23.39
N ALA A 453 -7.61 -33.72 -23.04
CA ALA A 453 -7.24 -32.66 -23.98
C ALA A 453 -6.47 -33.22 -25.19
N ASP A 454 -6.84 -32.79 -26.39
CA ASP A 454 -6.20 -33.20 -27.64
C ASP A 454 -4.86 -32.47 -27.82
N VAL A 455 -3.77 -33.19 -27.58
CA VAL A 455 -2.38 -32.73 -27.75
C VAL A 455 -2.02 -32.39 -29.20
N ASN A 456 -2.75 -32.93 -30.17
CA ASN A 456 -2.47 -32.76 -31.60
C ASN A 456 -3.42 -31.78 -32.29
N SER A 457 -4.33 -31.14 -31.55
CA SER A 457 -5.29 -30.20 -32.13
C SER A 457 -4.55 -29.02 -32.77
N PRO A 458 -4.70 -28.77 -34.09
CA PRO A 458 -4.07 -27.61 -34.72
C PRO A 458 -4.93 -26.36 -34.53
N ASP A 459 -4.27 -25.22 -34.30
CA ASP A 459 -4.88 -23.90 -34.44
C ASP A 459 -4.99 -23.48 -35.93
N ASN A 460 -5.47 -22.26 -36.18
CA ASN A 460 -5.67 -21.76 -37.56
C ASN A 460 -4.36 -21.62 -38.36
N ASP A 461 -3.21 -21.55 -37.69
CA ASP A 461 -1.87 -21.48 -38.30
C ASP A 461 -1.20 -22.87 -38.36
N ASN A 462 -1.98 -23.94 -38.13
CA ASN A 462 -1.51 -25.33 -38.00
C ASN A 462 -0.46 -25.52 -36.90
N GLN A 463 -0.43 -24.65 -35.89
CA GLN A 463 0.42 -24.83 -34.72
C GLN A 463 -0.31 -25.70 -33.71
N THR A 464 0.41 -26.67 -33.15
CA THR A 464 -0.07 -27.55 -32.07
C THR A 464 0.47 -27.06 -30.72
N PRO A 465 -0.06 -27.52 -29.57
CA PRO A 465 0.51 -27.24 -28.25
C PRO A 465 2.04 -27.49 -28.16
N LEU A 466 2.55 -28.49 -28.88
CA LEU A 466 3.99 -28.77 -28.94
C LEU A 466 4.79 -27.62 -29.57
N HIS A 467 4.28 -27.01 -30.65
CA HIS A 467 4.91 -25.84 -31.28
C HIS A 467 5.00 -24.66 -30.30
N TYR A 468 3.93 -24.41 -29.54
CA TYR A 468 3.91 -23.37 -28.50
C TYR A 468 4.89 -23.66 -27.37
N SER A 469 4.99 -24.92 -26.91
CA SER A 469 5.95 -25.29 -25.87
C SER A 469 7.41 -25.06 -26.32
N ALA A 470 7.71 -25.27 -27.60
CA ALA A 470 9.01 -24.98 -28.18
C ALA A 470 9.28 -23.46 -28.28
N GLN A 471 8.29 -22.66 -28.71
CA GLN A 471 8.39 -21.20 -28.74
C GLN A 471 8.64 -20.61 -27.34
N MET A 472 8.06 -21.20 -26.30
CA MET A 472 8.22 -20.78 -24.91
C MET A 472 9.45 -21.39 -24.22
N ASN A 473 10.27 -22.17 -24.93
CA ASN A 473 11.43 -22.89 -24.38
C ASN A 473 11.08 -23.73 -23.13
N SER A 474 9.90 -24.36 -23.12
CA SER A 474 9.38 -25.13 -21.99
C SER A 474 9.65 -26.62 -22.19
N SER A 475 10.87 -27.05 -21.86
CA SER A 475 11.35 -28.42 -22.12
C SER A 475 10.53 -29.50 -21.39
N GLY A 476 10.14 -29.29 -20.14
CA GLY A 476 9.31 -30.26 -19.40
C GLY A 476 7.91 -30.42 -19.99
N VAL A 477 7.29 -29.32 -20.42
CA VAL A 477 6.00 -29.35 -21.15
C VAL A 477 6.14 -30.08 -22.49
N ALA A 478 7.19 -29.79 -23.26
CA ALA A 478 7.45 -30.48 -24.52
C ALA A 478 7.65 -31.98 -24.34
N GLN A 479 8.40 -32.39 -23.31
CA GLN A 479 8.59 -33.80 -22.97
C GLN A 479 7.29 -34.48 -22.59
N LEU A 480 6.43 -33.82 -21.80
CA LEU A 480 5.13 -34.35 -21.42
C LEU A 480 4.20 -34.51 -22.63
N LEU A 481 4.15 -33.53 -23.51
CA LEU A 481 3.35 -33.60 -24.73
C LEU A 481 3.80 -34.72 -25.68
N LEU A 482 5.08 -35.07 -25.70
CA LEU A 482 5.61 -36.17 -26.51
C LEU A 482 5.29 -37.57 -25.94
N GLN A 483 4.78 -37.65 -24.71
CA GLN A 483 4.42 -38.92 -24.06
C GLN A 483 2.95 -39.34 -24.29
N TYR A 484 2.09 -38.42 -24.72
CA TYR A 484 0.69 -38.63 -25.07
C TYR A 484 0.55 -38.65 -26.60
#